data_AF-A0AAD6KZR8-F1
#
_entry.id   AF-A0AAD6KZR8-F1
#
_cell.length_a   1.000
_cell.length_b   1.000
_cell.length_c   1.000
_cell.angle_alpha   90.00
_cell.angle_beta   90.00
_cell.angle_gamma   90.00
#
_symmetry.space_group_name_H-M   'P 1'
#
loop_
_entity.id
_entity.type
_entity.pdbx_description
1 polymer ?
#
loop_
_entity_poly.entity_id
_entity_poly.type
_entity_poly.pdbx_seq_one_letter_code
_entity_poly.pdbx_strand_id
1 'polypeptide(L)' 'MASGIMEVLLVSAKGLGDTDFIGDMDPYVIVQYKSQERKSGVAREQGGQPVWNERLKFKVDYPRTSWRI' A
#
# COMPACT_ATOMS: atom_id res chain seq x y z
N MET A 1 4.53 -1.91 -26.40
CA MET A 1 3.92 -1.55 -25.11
C MET A 1 5.06 -1.23 -24.17
N ALA A 2 5.10 -0.02 -23.60
CA ALA A 2 6.13 0.34 -22.65
C ALA A 2 5.71 -0.21 -21.28
N SER A 3 6.54 -1.04 -20.67
CA SER A 3 6.31 -1.54 -19.31
C SER A 3 7.37 -0.99 -18.38
N GLY A 4 6.96 -0.61 -17.18
CA GLY A 4 7.80 -0.05 -16.13
C GLY A 4 7.48 -0.65 -14.77
N ILE A 5 8.25 -0.25 -13.76
CA ILE A 5 8.02 -0.64 -12.37
C ILE A 5 7.61 0.61 -11.60
N MET A 6 6.45 0.57 -10.96
CA MET A 6 6.04 1.57 -9.98
C MET A 6 6.43 1.08 -8.59
N GLU A 7 7.28 1.85 -7.91
CA GLU A 7 7.64 1.62 -6.52
C GLU A 7 6.79 2.52 -5.61
N VAL A 8 6.07 1.91 -4.68
CA VAL A 8 5.24 2.59 -3.68
C VAL A 8 5.93 2.43 -2.34
N LEU A 9 6.35 3.55 -1.74
CA LEU A 9 6.92 3.57 -0.39
C LEU A 9 5.79 3.74 0.63
N LEU A 10 5.45 2.66 1.32
CA LEU A 10 4.56 2.67 2.47
C LEU A 10 5.35 3.08 3.72
N VAL A 11 5.25 4.34 4.11
CA VAL A 11 5.98 4.89 5.25
C VAL A 11 5.23 4.60 6.55
N SER A 12 4.09 5.24 6.76
CA SER A 12 3.32 5.19 8.01
C SER A 12 1.87 5.59 7.80
N ALA A 13 1.01 5.25 8.75
CA ALA A 13 -0.33 5.80 8.87
C ALA A 13 -0.47 6.53 10.21
N LYS A 14 -1.42 7.48 10.28
CA LYS A 14 -1.71 8.24 11.50
C LYS A 14 -3.21 8.43 11.63
N GLY A 15 -3.71 8.38 12.87
CA GLY A 15 -5.12 8.61 13.14
C GLY A 15 -5.99 7.44 12.71
N LEU A 16 -5.44 6.22 12.74
CA LEU A 16 -6.29 5.03 12.76
C LEU A 16 -7.12 5.13 14.04
N GLY A 17 -8.43 5.18 13.89
CA GLY A 17 -9.33 5.29 15.03
C GLY A 17 -9.16 4.07 15.91
N ASP A 18 -8.61 4.26 17.10
CA ASP A 18 -8.61 3.28 18.19
C ASP A 18 -10.07 2.91 18.49
N THR A 19 -10.55 1.88 17.77
CA THR A 19 -11.88 1.30 18.01
C THR A 19 -11.78 0.28 19.15
N ASP A 20 -10.56 -0.14 19.51
CA ASP A 20 -10.27 -1.01 20.62
C ASP A 20 -9.97 -0.19 21.88
N PHE A 21 -10.81 -0.36 22.90
CA PHE A 21 -10.63 0.24 24.22
C PHE A 21 -9.59 -0.54 25.07
N ILE A 22 -9.16 -1.73 24.64
CA ILE A 22 -8.24 -2.61 25.37
C ILE A 22 -7.32 -3.36 24.38
N GLY A 23 -6.11 -2.84 24.16
CA GLY A 23 -5.01 -3.52 23.45
C GLY A 23 -4.47 -2.75 22.24
N ASP A 24 -3.17 -2.87 21.97
CA ASP A 24 -2.53 -2.29 20.79
C ASP A 24 -3.02 -2.97 19.51
N MET A 25 -3.49 -2.16 18.55
CA MET A 25 -3.90 -2.64 17.23
C MET A 25 -2.67 -3.06 16.40
N ASP A 26 -2.85 -4.12 15.62
CA ASP A 26 -1.86 -4.63 14.65
C ASP A 26 -2.33 -4.34 13.20
N PRO A 27 -2.25 -3.08 12.72
CA PRO A 27 -2.74 -2.73 11.39
C PRO A 27 -1.85 -3.28 10.27
N TYR A 28 -2.46 -3.46 9.09
CA TYR A 28 -1.78 -3.77 7.83
C TYR A 28 -2.45 -3.03 6.68
N VAL A 29 -1.71 -2.81 5.58
CA VAL A 29 -2.20 -2.13 4.39
C VAL A 29 -2.18 -3.07 3.20
N ILE A 30 -3.26 -3.07 2.42
CA ILE A 30 -3.31 -3.72 1.12
C ILE A 30 -3.29 -2.63 0.04
N VAL A 31 -2.32 -2.71 -0.87
CA VAL A 31 -2.23 -1.85 -2.03
C VAL A 31 -2.55 -2.69 -3.27
N GLN A 32 -3.62 -2.31 -3.96
CA GLN A 32 -4.07 -2.97 -5.18
C GLN A 32 -3.84 -2.08 -6.39
N TYR A 33 -3.18 -2.62 -7.41
CA TYR A 33 -2.98 -2.00 -8.71
C TYR A 33 -3.42 -2.95 -9.83
N LYS A 34 -4.56 -2.66 -10.46
CA LYS A 34 -5.22 -3.54 -11.44
C LYS A 34 -5.44 -4.94 -10.83
N SER A 35 -4.87 -5.98 -11.43
CA SER A 35 -4.91 -7.38 -10.96
C SER A 35 -3.76 -7.74 -10.00
N GLN A 36 -2.90 -6.77 -9.63
CA GLN A 36 -1.80 -7.01 -8.69
C GLN A 36 -2.20 -6.49 -7.31
N GLU A 37 -2.21 -7.38 -6.34
CA GLU A 37 -2.36 -7.03 -4.93
C GLU A 37 -1.03 -7.22 -4.20
N ARG A 38 -0.70 -6.30 -3.30
CA ARG A 38 0.44 -6.39 -2.39
C ARG A 38 -0.01 -6.01 -0.99
N LYS A 39 0.28 -6.88 -0.05
CA LYS A 39 0.02 -6.67 1.38
C LYS A 39 1.32 -6.26 2.06
N SER A 40 1.26 -5.24 2.91
CA SER A 40 2.37 -4.87 3.77
C SER A 40 2.57 -5.90 4.88
N GLY A 41 3.71 -5.82 5.57
CA GLY A 41 3.86 -6.38 6.90
C GLY A 41 2.75 -5.93 7.85
N VAL A 42 2.55 -6.67 8.94
CA VAL A 42 1.68 -6.24 10.04
C VAL A 42 2.52 -5.36 10.96
N ALA A 43 2.06 -4.13 11.21
CA ALA A 43 2.70 -3.22 12.14
C ALA A 43 2.31 -3.62 13.57
N ARG A 44 3.03 -4.60 14.11
CA ARG A 44 2.73 -5.16 15.43
C ARG A 44 3.02 -4.18 16.54
N GLU A 45 2.11 -4.06 17.51
CA GLU A 45 2.29 -3.24 18.71
C GLU A 45 2.51 -1.74 18.40
N GLN A 46 1.94 -1.22 17.31
CA GLN A 46 2.10 0.19 16.91
C GLN A 46 0.81 1.02 16.98
N GLY A 47 -0.32 0.40 17.32
CA GLY A 47 -1.58 1.09 17.62
C GLY A 47 -2.02 2.06 16.52
N GLY A 48 -2.46 3.26 16.92
CA GLY A 48 -2.99 4.29 16.02
C GLY A 48 -1.97 5.00 15.10
N GLN A 49 -0.66 4.70 15.23
CA GLN A 49 0.43 5.34 14.46
C GLN A 49 1.46 4.33 13.92
N PRO A 50 1.04 3.38 13.07
CA PRO A 50 1.93 2.37 12.52
C PRO A 50 2.91 2.93 11.48
N VAL A 51 4.10 2.35 11.45
CA VAL A 51 5.22 2.63 10.55
C VAL A 51 5.71 1.32 9.94
N TRP A 52 5.64 1.21 8.61
CA TRP A 52 6.11 0.04 7.87
C TRP A 52 7.46 0.26 7.21
N ASN A 53 7.69 1.44 6.63
CA ASN A 53 8.86 1.72 5.77
C ASN A 53 9.13 0.64 4.70
N GLU A 54 8.05 0.15 4.08
CA GLU A 54 8.09 -0.95 3.13
C GLU A 54 7.95 -0.45 1.68
N ARG A 55 8.65 -1.09 0.73
CA ARG A 55 8.58 -0.74 -0.70
C ARG A 55 7.81 -1.81 -1.47
N LEU A 56 6.63 -1.44 -1.96
CA LEU A 56 5.78 -2.30 -2.78
C LEU A 56 6.02 -2.01 -4.25
N LYS A 57 6.41 -3.03 -5.01
CA LYS A 57 6.69 -2.91 -6.45
C LYS A 57 5.56 -3.49 -7.29
N PHE A 58 5.10 -2.70 -8.25
CA PHE A 58 4.04 -3.06 -9.19
C PHE A 58 4.54 -2.97 -10.62
N LYS A 59 4.20 -3.97 -11.43
CA LYS A 59 4.46 -3.91 -12.87
C LYS A 59 3.39 -3.05 -13.52
N VAL A 60 3.79 -1.95 -14.15
CA VAL A 60 2.89 -1.03 -14.84
C VAL A 60 3.09 -1.15 -16.34
N ASP A 61 2.00 -1.34 -17.06
CA ASP A 61 1.97 -1.22 -18.52
C ASP A 61 1.36 0.14 -18.88
N TYR A 62 2.07 0.90 -19.71
CA TYR A 62 1.55 2.15 -20.25
C TYR A 62 0.37 1.84 -21.16
N PRO A 63 -0.82 2.42 -20.92
CA PRO A 63 -1.91 2.27 -21.85
C PRO A 63 -1.45 2.81 -23.20
N ARG A 64 -1.66 2.03 -24.27
CA ARG A 64 -1.52 2.55 -25.62
C ARG A 64 -2.56 3.67 -25.74
N THR A 65 -2.11 4.93 -25.70
CA THR A 65 -2.93 6.07 -26.06
C THR A 65 -3.26 5.94 -27.55
N SER A 66 -4.30 5.17 -27.83
CA SER A 66 -4.91 5.07 -29.14
C SER A 66 -5.75 6.33 -29.33
N TRP A 67 -5.10 7.48 -29.44
CA TRP A 67 -5.77 8.63 -30.05
C TRP A 67 -5.94 8.23 -31.53
N ARG A 68 -7.16 7.83 -31.89
CA ARG A 68 -7.55 7.65 -33.28
C ARG A 68 -8.25 8.94 -33.66
N ILE A 69 -7.55 9.79 -34.40
CA ILE A 69 -8.18 10.61 -35.43
C ILE A 69 -7.64 10.16 -36.78
#